data_AF-A0A2H6KD00-F1
#
_entry.id   AF-A0A2H6KD00-F1
#
_cell.length_a   1.000
_cell.length_b   1.000
_cell.length_c   1.000
_cell.angle_alpha   90.00
_cell.angle_beta   90.00
_cell.angle_gamma   90.00
#
_symmetry.space_group_name_H-M   'P 1'
#
loop_
_entity.id
_entity.type
_entity.pdbx_description
1 polymer ?
#
loop_
_entity_poly.entity_id
_entity_poly.type
_entity_poly.pdbx_seq_one_letter_code
_entity_poly.pdbx_strand_id
1 'polypeptide(L)'
;MVFHSLTEVPRDFREGIDWLIALKGKGGKNMAAMGAAVYKFLADKPDDSNQLPIFLKVKLITKHFLEQPELKDLRAVELLLQNFHKPRDRNSGSFGKFFRDFDKCDDEDAVKDWGITAENIAEKLSKSVDGCEKFLKSIKMPGQYKPAYSSKATWDASCSQDPEACAAVLVGIAPMLYAGLMSLWDATDAAEFRLAPSRAKENLENLLNALRCVKPECHDSMSRSDIVDALGGVDIDVLNTLIELSGFWEFHGLEDAEVVKANKLFSRKNGSYAVSEGIGGVNMGLLHAWNAKKSNKPPKIYTGVGSNNFHVPGAPAVANLDYGSLI
;
A
#
# COMPACT_ATOMS: atom_id res chain seq x y z
N MET A 1 0.49 -2.63 -17.24
CA MET A 1 1.97 -2.59 -17.24
C MET A 1 2.45 -3.88 -16.61
N VAL A 2 3.47 -4.53 -17.16
CA VAL A 2 4.00 -5.79 -16.60
C VAL A 2 5.38 -5.51 -16.02
N PHE A 3 5.62 -5.92 -14.78
CA PHE A 3 6.89 -5.77 -14.07
C PHE A 3 7.88 -6.86 -14.51
N HIS A 4 9.15 -6.47 -14.58
CA HIS A 4 10.26 -7.34 -14.96
C HIS A 4 11.24 -7.61 -13.82
N SER A 5 11.08 -6.93 -12.67
CA SER A 5 11.88 -7.17 -11.45
C SER A 5 11.03 -7.20 -10.19
N LEU A 6 11.41 -8.02 -9.20
CA LEU A 6 10.84 -8.03 -7.85
C LEU A 6 11.23 -6.78 -7.02
N THR A 7 12.10 -5.92 -7.53
CA THR A 7 12.37 -4.60 -6.93
C THR A 7 11.42 -3.51 -7.45
N GLU A 8 10.60 -3.83 -8.46
CA GLU A 8 9.45 -3.00 -8.82
C GLU A 8 8.34 -3.28 -7.80
N VAL A 9 7.79 -2.20 -7.24
CA VAL A 9 6.96 -2.28 -6.04
C VAL A 9 5.48 -2.43 -6.43
N PRO A 10 4.76 -3.40 -5.84
CA PRO A 10 3.30 -3.51 -5.98
C PRO A 10 2.56 -2.24 -5.57
N ARG A 11 1.52 -1.89 -6.33
CA ARG A 11 0.70 -0.69 -6.10
C ARG A 11 -0.65 -0.97 -5.46
N ASP A 12 -1.08 -2.22 -5.51
CA ASP A 12 -2.33 -2.69 -4.94
C ASP A 12 -2.19 -4.13 -4.45
N PHE A 13 -3.22 -4.57 -3.74
CA PHE A 13 -3.29 -5.90 -3.12
C PHE A 13 -3.04 -7.04 -4.11
N ARG A 14 -3.63 -6.99 -5.31
CA ARG A 14 -3.47 -8.02 -6.33
C ARG A 14 -2.03 -8.06 -6.85
N GLU A 15 -1.44 -6.91 -7.16
CA GLU A 15 -0.03 -6.83 -7.52
C GLU A 15 0.86 -7.38 -6.39
N GLY A 16 0.46 -7.20 -5.12
CA GLY A 16 1.14 -7.77 -3.95
C GLY A 16 1.14 -9.30 -3.95
N ILE A 17 -0.01 -9.93 -4.23
CA ILE A 17 -0.10 -11.38 -4.33
C ILE A 17 0.71 -11.90 -5.53
N ASP A 18 0.63 -11.24 -6.68
CA ASP A 18 1.43 -11.60 -7.86
C ASP A 18 2.94 -11.53 -7.56
N TRP A 19 3.37 -10.54 -6.77
CA TRP A 19 4.75 -10.41 -6.33
C TRP A 19 5.18 -11.60 -5.45
N LEU A 20 4.34 -12.03 -4.51
CA LEU A 20 4.61 -13.20 -3.66
C LEU A 20 4.74 -14.49 -4.49
N ILE A 21 3.87 -14.68 -5.48
CA ILE A 21 3.90 -15.85 -6.37
C ILE A 21 5.16 -15.83 -7.25
N ALA A 22 5.51 -14.67 -7.79
CA ALA A 22 6.74 -14.48 -8.57
C ALA A 22 8.00 -14.72 -7.72
N LEU A 23 8.00 -14.25 -6.47
CA LEU A 23 9.05 -14.51 -5.49
C LEU A 23 9.22 -16.01 -5.21
N LYS A 24 8.12 -16.74 -4.95
CA LYS A 24 8.16 -18.18 -4.65
C LYS A 24 8.79 -19.00 -5.77
N GLY A 25 8.51 -18.66 -7.03
CA GLY A 25 9.01 -19.38 -8.19
C GLY A 25 8.57 -20.85 -8.21
N LYS A 26 9.27 -21.69 -9.00
CA LYS A 26 8.84 -23.08 -9.27
C LYS A 26 9.29 -24.11 -8.23
N GLY A 27 9.91 -23.73 -7.11
CA GLY A 27 10.55 -24.72 -6.23
C GLY A 27 10.76 -24.34 -4.77
N GLY A 28 10.17 -23.27 -4.26
CA GLY A 28 10.18 -22.92 -2.83
C GLY A 28 11.54 -22.53 -2.22
N LYS A 29 12.66 -22.84 -2.88
CA LYS A 29 14.04 -22.53 -2.43
C LYS A 29 14.27 -21.05 -2.13
N ASN A 30 13.51 -20.17 -2.79
CA ASN A 30 13.58 -18.73 -2.61
C ASN A 30 13.09 -18.30 -1.22
N MET A 31 12.23 -19.08 -0.56
CA MET A 31 11.68 -18.73 0.76
C MET A 31 12.76 -18.75 1.84
N ALA A 32 13.68 -19.70 1.80
CA ALA A 32 14.82 -19.74 2.74
C ALA A 32 15.73 -18.52 2.56
N ALA A 33 16.06 -18.17 1.31
CA ALA A 33 16.88 -17.01 1.00
C ALA A 33 16.17 -15.69 1.38
N MET A 34 14.86 -15.60 1.16
CA MET A 34 14.06 -14.47 1.59
C MET A 34 13.96 -14.39 3.12
N GLY A 35 13.76 -15.50 3.81
CA GLY A 35 13.73 -15.53 5.28
C GLY A 35 15.04 -15.03 5.89
N ALA A 36 16.17 -15.43 5.33
CA ALA A 36 17.49 -14.91 5.72
C ALA A 36 17.63 -13.40 5.41
N ALA A 37 17.16 -12.94 4.26
CA ALA A 37 17.21 -11.54 3.87
C ALA A 37 16.34 -10.66 4.78
N VAL A 38 15.12 -11.11 5.11
CA VAL A 38 14.23 -10.44 6.06
C VAL A 38 14.83 -10.44 7.45
N TYR A 39 15.30 -11.59 7.96
CA TYR A 39 15.95 -11.66 9.27
C TYR A 39 17.08 -10.62 9.38
N LYS A 40 17.95 -10.56 8.37
CA LYS A 40 19.03 -9.59 8.31
C LYS A 40 18.52 -8.15 8.25
N PHE A 41 17.56 -7.86 7.37
CA PHE A 41 16.96 -6.53 7.24
C PHE A 41 16.34 -6.03 8.56
N LEU A 42 15.64 -6.91 9.28
CA LEU A 42 15.04 -6.60 10.58
C LEU A 42 16.11 -6.43 11.68
N ALA A 43 17.20 -7.21 11.65
CA ALA A 43 18.29 -7.16 12.61
C ALA A 43 19.19 -5.94 12.44
N ASP A 44 19.49 -5.57 11.19
CA ASP A 44 20.38 -4.46 10.83
C ASP A 44 19.74 -3.09 11.13
N LYS A 45 18.41 -3.04 11.31
CA LYS A 45 17.61 -1.85 11.67
C LYS A 45 18.03 -0.64 10.83
N PRO A 46 17.76 -0.62 9.51
CA PRO A 46 18.19 0.47 8.65
C PRO A 46 17.75 1.81 9.26
N ASP A 47 18.73 2.60 9.71
CA ASP A 47 18.45 3.88 10.35
C ASP A 47 17.84 4.80 9.28
N ASP A 48 16.61 5.26 9.51
CA ASP A 48 15.78 5.87 8.47
C ASP A 48 16.43 7.06 7.77
N SER A 49 15.97 7.23 6.52
CA SER A 49 16.12 8.34 5.58
C SER A 49 17.17 8.19 4.47
N ASN A 50 18.28 7.46 4.65
CA ASN A 50 19.37 7.48 3.65
C ASN A 50 19.74 6.14 3.00
N GLN A 51 19.48 5.00 3.64
CA GLN A 51 20.09 3.74 3.16
C GLN A 51 19.23 2.95 2.18
N LEU A 52 17.89 3.01 2.26
CA LEU A 52 17.05 2.21 1.36
C LEU A 52 15.88 2.97 0.70
N PRO A 53 16.15 3.68 -0.42
CA PRO A 53 15.12 4.41 -1.18
C PRO A 53 13.91 3.56 -1.62
N ILE A 54 14.11 2.25 -1.82
CA ILE A 54 13.03 1.33 -2.18
C ILE A 54 12.08 1.10 -1.00
N PHE A 55 12.58 1.11 0.25
CA PHE A 55 11.73 0.96 1.42
C PHE A 55 10.82 2.18 1.55
N LEU A 56 11.35 3.39 1.45
CA LEU A 56 10.55 4.62 1.44
C LEU A 56 9.51 4.65 0.29
N LYS A 57 9.86 4.06 -0.85
CA LYS A 57 8.93 3.92 -2.00
C LYS A 57 7.73 3.07 -1.64
N VAL A 58 7.97 1.84 -1.21
CA VAL A 58 6.89 0.93 -0.84
C VAL A 58 6.11 1.49 0.34
N LYS A 59 6.79 2.22 1.24
CA LYS A 59 6.17 2.89 2.37
C LYS A 59 5.00 3.79 1.97
N LEU A 60 5.29 4.67 1.01
CA LEU A 60 4.34 5.65 0.49
C LEU A 60 3.24 5.01 -0.35
N ILE A 61 3.58 4.00 -1.15
CA ILE A 61 2.61 3.27 -1.97
C ILE A 61 1.60 2.52 -1.08
N THR A 62 2.09 1.77 -0.10
CA THR A 62 1.25 1.06 0.87
C THR A 62 0.39 2.04 1.66
N LYS A 63 0.92 3.19 2.09
CA LYS A 63 0.11 4.24 2.74
C LYS A 63 -1.08 4.64 1.88
N HIS A 64 -0.83 4.98 0.61
CA HIS A 64 -1.90 5.40 -0.30
C HIS A 64 -2.92 4.31 -0.58
N PHE A 65 -2.50 3.05 -0.63
CA PHE A 65 -3.42 1.93 -0.72
C PHE A 65 -4.34 1.86 0.51
N LEU A 66 -3.80 2.01 1.72
CA LEU A 66 -4.56 1.96 2.97
C LEU A 66 -5.50 3.18 3.13
N GLU A 67 -5.17 4.32 2.54
CA GLU A 67 -5.98 5.55 2.57
C GLU A 67 -7.19 5.54 1.62
N GLN A 68 -7.39 4.46 0.84
CA GLN A 68 -8.54 4.34 -0.05
C GLN A 68 -9.86 4.42 0.75
N PRO A 69 -10.89 5.13 0.25
CA PRO A 69 -12.16 5.31 0.95
C PRO A 69 -12.83 4.01 1.39
N GLU A 70 -12.67 2.94 0.60
CA GLU A 70 -13.23 1.61 0.84
C GLU A 70 -12.49 0.84 1.94
N LEU A 71 -11.30 1.29 2.34
CA LEU A 71 -10.42 0.60 3.29
C LEU A 71 -10.16 1.38 4.58
N LYS A 72 -9.91 2.69 4.49
CA LYS A 72 -9.33 3.52 5.56
C LYS A 72 -10.12 3.52 6.89
N ASP A 73 -11.44 3.33 6.80
CA ASP A 73 -12.35 3.39 7.95
C ASP A 73 -12.61 1.99 8.54
N LEU A 74 -12.01 0.93 7.98
CA LEU A 74 -12.04 -0.41 8.54
C LEU A 74 -11.09 -0.48 9.75
N ARG A 75 -11.54 -1.10 10.85
CA ARG A 75 -10.81 -1.12 12.12
C ARG A 75 -9.36 -1.61 11.99
N ALA A 76 -9.15 -2.69 11.24
CA ALA A 76 -7.81 -3.24 11.02
C ALA A 76 -6.90 -2.27 10.24
N VAL A 77 -7.47 -1.54 9.27
CA VAL A 77 -6.75 -0.56 8.44
C VAL A 77 -6.45 0.71 9.24
N GLU A 78 -7.39 1.17 10.08
CA GLU A 78 -7.18 2.32 10.95
C GLU A 78 -6.00 2.10 11.89
N LEU A 79 -5.88 0.91 12.49
CA LEU A 79 -4.75 0.53 13.33
C LEU A 79 -3.41 0.60 12.58
N LEU A 80 -3.37 0.09 11.34
CA LEU A 80 -2.19 0.22 10.48
C LEU A 80 -1.88 1.67 10.19
N LEU A 81 -2.86 2.49 9.78
CA LEU A 81 -2.66 3.91 9.46
C LEU A 81 -2.19 4.72 10.68
N GLN A 82 -2.65 4.40 11.88
CA GLN A 82 -2.17 5.01 13.12
C GLN A 82 -0.65 4.78 13.30
N ASN A 83 -0.15 3.59 12.98
CA ASN A 83 1.28 3.29 13.05
C ASN A 83 2.11 4.12 12.06
N PHE A 84 1.55 4.53 10.92
CA PHE A 84 2.24 5.40 9.96
C PHE A 84 2.34 6.84 10.48
N HIS A 85 1.42 7.26 11.34
CA HIS A 85 1.33 8.61 11.89
C HIS A 85 2.03 8.79 13.24
N LYS A 86 2.37 7.69 13.93
CA LYS A 86 3.14 7.75 15.17
C LYS A 86 4.52 8.38 14.87
N PRO A 87 4.92 9.44 15.61
CA PRO A 87 6.27 9.98 15.51
C PRO A 87 7.29 8.90 15.81
N ARG A 88 8.39 8.88 15.06
CA ARG A 88 9.48 7.93 15.25
C ARG A 88 10.00 8.01 16.69
N ASP A 89 9.78 6.97 17.48
CA ASP A 89 10.37 6.87 18.81
C ASP A 89 11.84 6.46 18.66
N ARG A 90 12.74 7.44 18.68
CA ARG A 90 14.20 7.23 18.59
C ARG A 90 14.77 6.41 19.75
N ASN A 91 14.01 6.21 20.83
CA ASN A 91 14.41 5.44 22.01
C ASN A 91 13.73 4.05 22.09
N SER A 92 12.96 3.65 21.07
CA SER A 92 12.29 2.34 21.05
C SER A 92 13.26 1.21 20.71
N GLY A 93 13.99 0.79 21.75
CA GLY A 93 14.85 -0.38 21.70
C GLY A 93 14.08 -1.67 21.38
N SER A 94 14.35 -2.18 20.18
CA SER A 94 14.10 -3.54 19.70
C SER A 94 12.70 -3.87 19.16
N PHE A 95 12.73 -4.42 17.95
CA PHE A 95 11.70 -5.26 17.34
C PHE A 95 11.04 -6.21 18.35
N GLY A 96 11.85 -6.86 19.19
CA GLY A 96 11.42 -7.80 20.22
C GLY A 96 10.48 -7.23 21.28
N LYS A 97 10.39 -5.90 21.45
CA LYS A 97 9.48 -5.26 22.41
C LYS A 97 8.07 -5.06 21.86
N PHE A 98 7.91 -4.85 20.55
CA PHE A 98 6.58 -4.78 19.92
C PHE A 98 5.86 -6.13 19.99
N PHE A 99 6.59 -7.23 19.84
CA PHE A 99 6.05 -8.58 20.08
C PHE A 99 5.49 -8.69 21.51
N ARG A 100 6.19 -8.17 22.53
CA ARG A 100 5.70 -8.16 23.93
C ARG A 100 4.46 -7.30 24.19
N ASP A 101 4.10 -6.33 23.35
CA ASP A 101 2.95 -5.45 23.61
C ASP A 101 1.65 -5.96 22.94
N PHE A 102 1.75 -6.90 21.98
CA PHE A 102 0.60 -7.67 21.46
C PHE A 102 0.12 -8.78 22.41
N ASP A 103 0.85 -9.00 23.51
CA ASP A 103 0.58 -9.88 24.66
C ASP A 103 -0.70 -9.51 25.45
N LYS A 104 -1.56 -8.63 24.91
CA LYS A 104 -2.84 -8.18 25.51
C LYS A 104 -4.09 -8.64 24.74
N CYS A 105 -3.94 -9.32 23.61
CA CYS A 105 -5.04 -9.97 22.91
C CYS A 105 -5.00 -11.47 23.21
N ASP A 106 -5.39 -11.89 24.42
CA ASP A 106 -5.76 -13.24 24.90
C ASP A 106 -5.08 -14.52 24.33
N ASP A 107 -3.94 -14.41 23.66
CA ASP A 107 -3.21 -15.51 23.05
C ASP A 107 -1.70 -15.36 23.34
N GLU A 108 -1.37 -15.51 24.62
CA GLU A 108 0.00 -15.40 25.17
C GLU A 108 1.00 -16.41 24.56
N ASP A 109 0.52 -17.38 23.78
CA ASP A 109 1.32 -18.44 23.16
C ASP A 109 1.90 -18.04 21.79
N ALA A 110 1.18 -17.26 20.97
CA ALA A 110 1.60 -16.97 19.59
C ALA A 110 2.86 -16.10 19.49
N VAL A 111 3.05 -15.21 20.46
CA VAL A 111 4.13 -14.21 20.49
C VAL A 111 5.45 -14.79 21.02
N LYS A 112 5.40 -15.70 22.00
CA LYS A 112 6.60 -16.38 22.53
C LYS A 112 7.14 -17.42 21.55
N ASP A 113 6.30 -17.96 20.67
CA ASP A 113 6.65 -18.99 19.69
C ASP A 113 7.22 -18.49 18.36
N TRP A 114 7.22 -17.18 18.06
CA TRP A 114 7.71 -16.75 16.74
C TRP A 114 9.20 -17.06 16.53
N GLY A 115 10.00 -17.04 17.61
CA GLY A 115 11.42 -17.40 17.60
C GLY A 115 12.14 -16.81 16.39
N ILE A 116 12.33 -15.49 16.35
CA ILE A 116 12.82 -14.75 15.18
C ILE A 116 14.15 -15.31 14.68
N THR A 117 14.08 -16.26 13.76
CA THR A 117 15.19 -16.89 13.05
C THR A 117 14.88 -16.83 11.57
N ALA A 118 15.92 -16.93 10.74
CA ALA A 118 15.75 -16.96 9.28
C ALA A 118 14.84 -18.13 8.85
N GLU A 119 14.97 -19.27 9.54
CA GLU A 119 14.21 -20.48 9.29
C GLU A 119 12.72 -20.30 9.63
N ASN A 120 12.40 -19.76 10.80
CA ASN A 120 11.00 -19.54 11.21
C ASN A 120 10.32 -18.50 10.33
N ILE A 121 11.03 -17.44 9.94
CA ILE A 121 10.52 -16.45 8.98
C ILE A 121 10.25 -17.12 7.64
N ALA A 122 11.17 -17.94 7.13
CA ALA A 122 11.00 -18.64 5.86
C ALA A 122 9.79 -19.58 5.89
N GLU A 123 9.58 -20.33 6.99
CA GLU A 123 8.43 -21.23 7.13
C GLU A 123 7.10 -20.47 7.13
N LYS A 124 6.96 -19.48 8.01
CA LYS A 124 5.74 -18.66 8.12
C LYS A 124 5.45 -17.89 6.83
N LEU A 125 6.50 -17.36 6.17
CA LEU A 125 6.35 -16.73 4.87
C LEU A 125 5.87 -17.73 3.81
N SER A 126 6.41 -18.95 3.80
CA SER A 126 5.98 -19.98 2.85
C SER A 126 4.48 -20.27 2.99
N LYS A 127 3.98 -20.43 4.23
CA LYS A 127 2.55 -20.60 4.52
C LYS A 127 1.73 -19.41 4.01
N SER A 128 2.20 -18.19 4.27
CA SER A 128 1.54 -16.95 3.82
C SER A 128 1.43 -16.86 2.30
N VAL A 129 2.52 -17.21 1.58
CA VAL A 129 2.52 -17.23 0.12
C VAL A 129 1.60 -18.33 -0.43
N ASP A 130 1.59 -19.51 0.18
CA ASP A 130 0.71 -20.61 -0.22
C ASP A 130 -0.77 -20.25 -0.06
N GLY A 131 -1.12 -19.59 1.05
CA GLY A 131 -2.46 -19.06 1.29
C GLY A 131 -2.88 -18.04 0.25
N CYS A 132 -2.02 -17.05 -0.04
CA CYS A 132 -2.26 -16.04 -1.07
C CYS A 132 -2.37 -16.66 -2.48
N GLU A 133 -1.54 -17.64 -2.80
CA GLU A 133 -1.58 -18.34 -4.09
C GLU A 133 -2.88 -19.14 -4.23
N LYS A 134 -3.33 -19.82 -3.17
CA LYS A 134 -4.62 -20.53 -3.15
C LYS A 134 -5.78 -19.57 -3.33
N PHE A 135 -5.79 -18.46 -2.59
CA PHE A 135 -6.79 -17.41 -2.73
C PHE A 135 -6.87 -16.92 -4.19
N LEU A 136 -5.74 -16.52 -4.79
CA LEU A 136 -5.73 -16.02 -6.16
C LEU A 136 -6.19 -17.08 -7.17
N LYS A 137 -5.78 -18.34 -6.99
CA LYS A 137 -6.21 -19.45 -7.85
C LYS A 137 -7.73 -19.63 -7.85
N SER A 138 -8.39 -19.41 -6.71
CA SER A 138 -9.83 -19.55 -6.58
C SER A 138 -10.62 -18.41 -7.21
N ILE A 139 -10.06 -17.19 -7.24
CA ILE A 139 -10.78 -16.00 -7.73
C ILE A 139 -10.47 -15.61 -9.18
N LYS A 140 -9.36 -16.11 -9.75
CA LYS A 140 -8.92 -15.72 -11.09
C LYS A 140 -9.73 -16.41 -12.19
N MET A 141 -9.98 -15.68 -13.27
CA MET A 141 -10.58 -16.23 -14.49
C MET A 141 -9.52 -16.95 -15.35
N PRO A 142 -9.64 -18.26 -15.60
CA PRO A 142 -8.73 -18.98 -16.46
C PRO A 142 -8.63 -18.36 -17.86
N GLY A 143 -7.40 -18.18 -18.36
CA GLY A 143 -7.14 -17.60 -19.68
C GLY A 143 -7.32 -16.08 -19.79
N GLN A 144 -7.92 -15.42 -18.80
CA GLN A 144 -8.12 -13.96 -18.78
C GLN A 144 -7.20 -13.25 -17.77
N TYR A 145 -6.76 -13.96 -16.74
CA TYR A 145 -5.87 -13.42 -15.72
C TYR A 145 -4.50 -13.04 -16.30
N LYS A 146 -4.07 -11.79 -16.05
CA LYS A 146 -2.76 -11.27 -16.44
C LYS A 146 -1.96 -10.94 -15.19
N PRO A 147 -0.92 -11.74 -14.85
CA PRO A 147 -0.05 -11.45 -13.72
C PRO A 147 0.64 -10.10 -13.89
N ALA A 148 0.76 -9.35 -12.80
CA ALA A 148 1.50 -8.10 -12.77
C ALA A 148 3.00 -8.30 -13.00
N TYR A 149 3.55 -9.47 -12.63
CA TYR A 149 4.97 -9.80 -12.77
C TYR A 149 5.20 -10.80 -13.90
N SER A 150 6.12 -10.46 -14.80
CA SER A 150 6.52 -11.36 -15.88
C SER A 150 7.36 -12.52 -15.37
N SER A 151 7.54 -13.54 -16.22
CA SER A 151 8.47 -14.65 -15.95
C SER A 151 9.94 -14.24 -15.78
N LYS A 152 10.29 -12.97 -16.05
CA LYS A 152 11.64 -12.42 -15.81
C LYS A 152 11.83 -11.94 -14.37
N ALA A 153 10.76 -11.61 -13.67
CA ALA A 153 10.79 -11.13 -12.29
C ALA A 153 10.99 -12.32 -11.33
N THR A 154 12.19 -12.89 -11.32
CA THR A 154 12.55 -14.01 -10.44
C THR A 154 13.46 -13.53 -9.31
N TRP A 155 13.56 -14.36 -8.26
CA TRP A 155 14.56 -14.16 -7.20
C TRP A 155 15.97 -14.00 -7.77
N ASP A 156 16.41 -14.93 -8.63
CA ASP A 156 17.76 -14.92 -9.19
C ASP A 156 18.05 -13.64 -9.99
N ALA A 157 17.07 -13.16 -10.75
CA ALA A 157 17.22 -11.96 -11.58
C ALA A 157 17.08 -10.65 -10.81
N SER A 158 16.37 -10.65 -9.67
CA SER A 158 15.98 -9.41 -8.97
C SER A 158 16.61 -9.24 -7.60
N CYS A 159 16.71 -10.33 -6.84
CA CYS A 159 17.02 -10.32 -5.41
C CYS A 159 18.38 -10.93 -5.07
N SER A 160 18.95 -11.79 -5.93
CA SER A 160 20.21 -12.48 -5.60
C SER A 160 21.39 -11.53 -5.35
N GLN A 161 21.45 -10.41 -6.07
CA GLN A 161 22.49 -9.40 -5.95
C GLN A 161 22.24 -8.41 -4.80
N ASP A 162 20.97 -8.15 -4.51
CA ASP A 162 20.53 -7.24 -3.45
C ASP A 162 19.31 -7.84 -2.72
N PRO A 163 19.52 -8.84 -1.84
CA PRO A 163 18.43 -9.48 -1.13
C PRO A 163 17.69 -8.52 -0.19
N GLU A 164 18.40 -7.50 0.30
CA GLU A 164 17.88 -6.49 1.22
C GLU A 164 16.81 -5.62 0.54
N ALA A 165 17.01 -5.24 -0.73
CA ALA A 165 15.98 -4.54 -1.49
C ALA A 165 14.67 -5.34 -1.60
N CYS A 166 14.74 -6.64 -1.85
CA CYS A 166 13.55 -7.49 -1.91
C CYS A 166 12.92 -7.72 -0.52
N ALA A 167 13.72 -7.85 0.53
CA ALA A 167 13.23 -7.91 1.91
C ALA A 167 12.45 -6.63 2.28
N ALA A 168 12.98 -5.47 1.88
CA ALA A 168 12.31 -4.20 2.08
C ALA A 168 11.00 -4.08 1.30
N VAL A 169 10.92 -4.62 0.08
CA VAL A 169 9.63 -4.71 -0.65
C VAL A 169 8.65 -5.57 0.13
N LEU A 170 9.05 -6.78 0.55
CA LEU A 170 8.18 -7.70 1.31
C LEU A 170 7.64 -7.07 2.60
N VAL A 171 8.53 -6.55 3.45
CA VAL A 171 8.16 -5.88 4.71
C VAL A 171 7.31 -4.64 4.43
N GLY A 172 7.54 -3.96 3.32
CA GLY A 172 6.77 -2.80 2.90
C GLY A 172 5.38 -3.12 2.36
N ILE A 173 5.16 -4.26 1.71
CA ILE A 173 3.82 -4.64 1.22
C ILE A 173 3.02 -5.44 2.24
N ALA A 174 3.64 -5.89 3.33
CA ALA A 174 2.96 -6.66 4.37
C ALA A 174 1.68 -5.98 4.91
N PRO A 175 1.65 -4.66 5.20
CA PRO A 175 0.42 -4.00 5.64
C PRO A 175 -0.68 -4.00 4.57
N MET A 176 -0.31 -3.87 3.29
CA MET A 176 -1.25 -3.92 2.15
C MET A 176 -1.88 -5.30 2.03
N LEU A 177 -1.07 -6.36 2.15
CA LEU A 177 -1.53 -7.74 2.09
C LEU A 177 -2.41 -8.10 3.29
N TYR A 178 -1.98 -7.75 4.51
CA TYR A 178 -2.76 -7.97 5.73
C TYR A 178 -4.10 -7.25 5.64
N ALA A 179 -4.10 -5.95 5.31
CA ALA A 179 -5.31 -5.15 5.17
C ALA A 179 -6.27 -5.76 4.15
N GLY A 180 -5.79 -6.16 2.97
CA GLY A 180 -6.65 -6.74 1.94
C GLY A 180 -7.30 -8.06 2.37
N LEU A 181 -6.52 -8.98 2.95
CA LEU A 181 -7.04 -10.28 3.42
C LEU A 181 -7.98 -10.14 4.61
N MET A 182 -7.60 -9.33 5.61
CA MET A 182 -8.43 -9.11 6.79
C MET A 182 -9.74 -8.41 6.42
N SER A 183 -9.71 -7.44 5.51
CA SER A 183 -10.92 -6.76 5.05
C SER A 183 -11.87 -7.71 4.33
N LEU A 184 -11.36 -8.69 3.58
CA LEU A 184 -12.19 -9.71 2.94
C LEU A 184 -12.82 -10.67 3.96
N TRP A 185 -12.08 -11.05 5.01
CA TRP A 185 -12.63 -11.82 6.13
C TRP A 185 -13.76 -11.07 6.82
N ASP A 186 -13.55 -9.81 7.18
CA ASP A 186 -14.57 -8.96 7.82
C ASP A 186 -15.79 -8.75 6.90
N ALA A 187 -15.54 -8.45 5.63
CA ALA A 187 -16.60 -8.22 4.64
C ALA A 187 -17.39 -9.49 4.31
N THR A 188 -16.95 -10.68 4.71
CA THR A 188 -17.68 -11.95 4.51
C THR A 188 -18.32 -12.49 5.79
N ASP A 189 -18.39 -11.67 6.85
CA ASP A 189 -19.04 -12.04 8.10
C ASP A 189 -20.50 -12.48 7.91
N ALA A 190 -20.87 -13.56 8.60
CA ALA A 190 -22.19 -14.18 8.45
C ALA A 190 -23.33 -13.32 9.03
N ALA A 191 -23.06 -12.60 10.13
CA ALA A 191 -24.07 -11.79 10.79
C ALA A 191 -24.41 -10.56 9.95
N GLU A 192 -23.41 -9.91 9.35
CA GLU A 192 -23.63 -8.75 8.48
C GLU A 192 -24.50 -9.13 7.26
N PHE A 193 -24.20 -10.26 6.60
CA PHE A 193 -25.01 -10.76 5.49
C PHE A 193 -26.42 -11.20 5.90
N ARG A 194 -26.64 -11.55 7.17
CA ARG A 194 -27.99 -11.87 7.69
C ARG A 194 -28.79 -10.63 8.04
N LEU A 195 -28.13 -9.61 8.58
CA LEU A 195 -28.78 -8.37 9.06
C LEU A 195 -29.05 -7.39 7.92
N ALA A 196 -28.10 -7.23 7.00
CA ALA A 196 -28.19 -6.26 5.91
C ALA A 196 -27.63 -6.83 4.58
N PRO A 197 -28.28 -7.84 3.96
CA PRO A 197 -27.73 -8.56 2.80
C PRO A 197 -27.33 -7.67 1.62
N SER A 198 -28.17 -6.69 1.26
CA SER A 198 -27.91 -5.79 0.12
C SER A 198 -26.69 -4.90 0.36
N ARG A 199 -26.57 -4.34 1.58
CA ARG A 199 -25.43 -3.49 1.97
C ARG A 199 -24.15 -4.30 2.06
N ALA A 200 -24.22 -5.51 2.64
CA ALA A 200 -23.07 -6.41 2.73
C ALA A 200 -22.53 -6.78 1.35
N LYS A 201 -23.42 -7.07 0.39
CA LYS A 201 -23.05 -7.35 -1.00
C LYS A 201 -22.39 -6.14 -1.67
N GLU A 202 -22.97 -4.95 -1.54
CA GLU A 202 -22.40 -3.71 -2.10
C GLU A 202 -21.01 -3.41 -1.51
N ASN A 203 -20.86 -3.55 -0.19
CA ASN A 203 -19.58 -3.38 0.49
C ASN A 203 -18.52 -4.37 -0.02
N LEU A 204 -18.87 -5.64 -0.20
CA LEU A 204 -17.97 -6.65 -0.73
C LEU A 204 -17.55 -6.34 -2.18
N GLU A 205 -18.48 -5.90 -3.03
CA GLU A 205 -18.17 -5.48 -4.41
C GLU A 205 -17.23 -4.27 -4.44
N ASN A 206 -17.49 -3.24 -3.61
CA ASN A 206 -16.62 -2.07 -3.48
C ASN A 206 -15.22 -2.45 -2.99
N LEU A 207 -15.14 -3.35 -2.02
CA LEU A 207 -13.87 -3.85 -1.51
C LEU A 207 -13.07 -4.60 -2.60
N LEU A 208 -13.71 -5.52 -3.33
CA LEU A 208 -13.06 -6.24 -4.44
C LEU A 208 -12.53 -5.28 -5.51
N ASN A 209 -13.25 -4.20 -5.79
CA ASN A 209 -12.80 -3.13 -6.68
C ASN A 209 -11.54 -2.43 -6.16
N ALA A 210 -11.50 -2.05 -4.88
CA ALA A 210 -10.34 -1.42 -4.24
C ALA A 210 -9.11 -2.34 -4.21
N LEU A 211 -9.32 -3.65 -4.10
CA LEU A 211 -8.28 -4.68 -4.12
C LEU A 211 -7.84 -5.09 -5.54
N ARG A 212 -8.44 -4.51 -6.60
CA ARG A 212 -8.22 -4.84 -8.01
C ARG A 212 -8.55 -6.30 -8.38
N CYS A 213 -9.42 -6.94 -7.61
CA CYS A 213 -9.93 -8.29 -7.86
C CYS A 213 -11.21 -8.23 -8.71
N VAL A 214 -11.10 -7.74 -9.94
CA VAL A 214 -12.23 -7.38 -10.81
C VAL A 214 -12.13 -7.97 -12.21
N LYS A 215 -13.22 -7.86 -12.99
CA LYS A 215 -13.26 -8.24 -14.40
C LYS A 215 -12.20 -7.50 -15.24
N PRO A 216 -11.71 -8.11 -16.34
CA PRO A 216 -11.98 -9.48 -16.80
C PRO A 216 -11.10 -10.53 -16.10
N GLU A 217 -10.20 -10.10 -15.21
CA GLU A 217 -9.12 -10.94 -14.66
C GLU A 217 -9.64 -11.85 -13.53
N CYS A 218 -10.68 -11.43 -12.81
CA CYS A 218 -11.37 -12.18 -11.76
C CYS A 218 -12.84 -12.45 -12.12
N HIS A 219 -13.46 -13.40 -11.41
CA HIS A 219 -14.84 -13.82 -11.67
C HIS A 219 -15.84 -12.66 -11.58
N ASP A 220 -16.82 -12.70 -12.47
CA ASP A 220 -17.74 -11.60 -12.75
C ASP A 220 -18.70 -11.23 -11.60
N SER A 221 -18.88 -12.14 -10.65
CA SER A 221 -19.75 -11.99 -9.49
C SER A 221 -19.33 -13.00 -8.43
N MET A 222 -18.37 -12.63 -7.60
CA MET A 222 -17.98 -13.47 -6.47
C MET A 222 -18.97 -13.25 -5.33
N SER A 223 -19.71 -14.31 -4.99
CA SER A 223 -20.57 -14.32 -3.83
C SER A 223 -19.75 -14.41 -2.54
N ARG A 224 -20.41 -14.17 -1.40
CA ARG A 224 -19.81 -14.40 -0.08
C ARG A 224 -19.17 -15.78 0.04
N SER A 225 -19.87 -16.84 -0.39
CA SER A 225 -19.35 -18.22 -0.32
C SER A 225 -18.11 -18.40 -1.17
N ASP A 226 -18.08 -17.82 -2.38
CA ASP A 226 -16.90 -17.93 -3.26
C ASP A 226 -15.66 -17.30 -2.60
N ILE A 227 -15.83 -16.15 -1.93
CA ILE A 227 -14.74 -15.48 -1.22
C ILE A 227 -14.31 -16.25 0.03
N VAL A 228 -15.25 -16.76 0.83
CA VAL A 228 -14.93 -17.58 2.01
C VAL A 228 -14.15 -18.84 1.61
N ASP A 229 -14.60 -19.52 0.55
CA ASP A 229 -13.91 -20.71 0.03
C ASP A 229 -12.51 -20.35 -0.51
N ALA A 230 -12.37 -19.19 -1.17
CA ALA A 230 -11.08 -18.69 -1.62
C ALA A 230 -10.14 -18.37 -0.45
N LEU A 231 -10.67 -17.83 0.66
CA LEU A 231 -9.93 -17.56 1.88
C LEU A 231 -9.61 -18.81 2.71
N GLY A 232 -10.08 -20.00 2.32
CA GLY A 232 -9.80 -21.26 3.04
C GLY A 232 -8.32 -21.71 3.03
N GLY A 233 -7.38 -20.90 2.53
CA GLY A 233 -5.94 -21.06 2.74
C GLY A 233 -5.29 -19.94 3.56
N VAL A 234 -6.08 -18.97 4.00
CA VAL A 234 -5.65 -17.78 4.74
C VAL A 234 -6.18 -17.93 6.15
N ASP A 235 -5.45 -18.69 6.94
CA ASP A 235 -5.73 -18.89 8.36
C ASP A 235 -5.14 -17.75 9.20
N ILE A 236 -5.29 -17.88 10.52
CA ILE A 236 -4.78 -16.91 11.49
C ILE A 236 -3.25 -16.83 11.44
N ASP A 237 -2.52 -17.90 11.11
CA ASP A 237 -1.06 -17.89 11.02
C ASP A 237 -0.58 -17.05 9.84
N VAL A 238 -1.28 -17.10 8.71
CA VAL A 238 -1.02 -16.24 7.56
C VAL A 238 -1.21 -14.77 7.93
N LEU A 239 -2.35 -14.44 8.57
CA LEU A 239 -2.64 -13.07 8.99
C LEU A 239 -1.64 -12.57 10.03
N ASN A 240 -1.31 -13.40 11.03
CA ASN A 240 -0.32 -13.12 12.07
C ASN A 240 1.04 -12.82 11.46
N THR A 241 1.51 -13.64 10.52
CA THR A 241 2.79 -13.40 9.85
C THR A 241 2.82 -12.03 9.15
N LEU A 242 1.74 -11.66 8.46
CA LEU A 242 1.68 -10.39 7.74
C LEU A 242 1.60 -9.18 8.68
N ILE A 243 0.85 -9.25 9.77
CA ILE A 243 0.80 -8.16 10.77
C ILE A 243 2.11 -8.05 11.56
N GLU A 244 2.78 -9.17 11.86
CA GLU A 244 4.10 -9.18 12.51
C GLU A 244 5.15 -8.47 11.64
N LEU A 245 5.19 -8.77 10.34
CA LEU A 245 6.05 -8.07 9.38
C LEU A 245 5.66 -6.58 9.25
N SER A 246 4.38 -6.27 9.33
CA SER A 246 3.87 -4.89 9.33
C SER A 246 4.29 -4.10 10.57
N GLY A 247 4.53 -4.77 11.70
CA GLY A 247 5.06 -4.18 12.93
C GLY A 247 6.39 -3.46 12.75
N PHE A 248 7.13 -3.75 11.66
CA PHE A 248 8.37 -3.04 11.36
C PHE A 248 8.22 -1.53 11.27
N TRP A 249 7.05 -1.09 10.86
CA TRP A 249 6.75 0.29 10.59
C TRP A 249 6.59 1.15 11.83
N GLU A 250 6.24 0.54 12.97
CA GLU A 250 6.02 1.27 14.23
C GLU A 250 7.31 1.91 14.76
N PHE A 251 8.47 1.33 14.42
CA PHE A 251 9.80 1.84 14.80
C PHE A 251 10.36 2.87 13.81
N HIS A 252 9.69 3.02 12.67
CA HIS A 252 10.19 3.71 11.49
C HIS A 252 9.06 4.57 10.88
N GLY A 253 8.46 5.50 11.64
CA GLY A 253 7.36 6.37 11.17
C GLY A 253 7.72 7.20 9.91
N LEU A 254 6.73 7.73 9.18
CA LEU A 254 6.98 8.61 8.02
C LEU A 254 7.15 10.06 8.48
N GLU A 255 8.37 10.61 8.38
CA GLU A 255 8.54 12.07 8.56
C GLU A 255 8.13 12.82 7.27
N ASP A 256 7.54 14.01 7.42
CA ASP A 256 7.16 14.89 6.29
C ASP A 256 8.32 15.10 5.28
N ALA A 257 9.57 15.14 5.77
CA ALA A 257 10.77 15.29 4.96
C ALA A 257 11.06 14.07 4.06
N GLU A 258 10.74 12.86 4.53
CA GLU A 258 10.93 11.62 3.78
C GLU A 258 9.92 11.49 2.66
N VAL A 259 8.67 11.91 2.90
CA VAL A 259 7.62 11.99 1.87
C VAL A 259 8.05 12.93 0.74
N VAL A 260 8.57 14.11 1.09
CA VAL A 260 9.09 15.06 0.09
C VAL A 260 10.28 14.49 -0.68
N LYS A 261 11.19 13.77 0.00
CA LYS A 261 12.36 13.14 -0.61
C LYS A 261 11.98 12.01 -1.56
N ALA A 262 11.07 11.14 -1.13
CA ALA A 262 10.54 10.04 -1.93
C ALA A 262 9.86 10.60 -3.19
N ASN A 263 8.99 11.60 -3.04
CA ASN A 263 8.31 12.28 -4.17
C ASN A 263 9.29 12.93 -5.17
N LYS A 264 10.39 13.52 -4.69
CA LYS A 264 11.45 14.04 -5.57
C LYS A 264 12.19 12.93 -6.32
N LEU A 265 12.49 11.80 -5.66
CA LEU A 265 13.07 10.62 -6.29
C LEU A 265 12.15 10.05 -7.38
N PHE A 266 10.84 10.01 -7.15
CA PHE A 266 9.85 9.53 -8.12
C PHE A 266 9.74 10.43 -9.34
N SER A 267 9.65 11.74 -9.13
CA SER A 267 9.50 12.71 -10.22
C SER A 267 10.71 12.73 -11.16
N ARG A 268 11.89 12.33 -10.67
CA ARG A 268 13.16 12.40 -11.41
C ARG A 268 13.49 11.14 -12.23
N LYS A 269 13.08 9.94 -11.77
CA LYS A 269 13.28 8.67 -12.50
C LYS A 269 12.20 8.40 -13.55
N ASN A 270 11.00 8.92 -13.34
CA ASN A 270 9.81 8.61 -14.13
C ASN A 270 9.21 9.90 -14.70
N GLY A 271 9.95 10.60 -15.57
CA GLY A 271 9.60 11.92 -16.12
C GLY A 271 8.09 12.13 -16.27
N SER A 272 7.58 13.23 -15.69
CA SER A 272 6.17 13.55 -15.43
C SER A 272 5.18 12.73 -16.28
N TYR A 273 4.77 11.56 -15.79
CA TYR A 273 3.67 10.85 -16.39
C TYR A 273 2.38 11.57 -15.99
N ALA A 274 1.80 12.31 -16.93
CA ALA A 274 0.39 12.60 -16.89
C ALA A 274 -0.34 11.25 -17.02
N VAL A 275 -0.88 10.76 -15.91
CA VAL A 275 -1.82 9.64 -15.91
C VAL A 275 -3.03 10.13 -16.68
N SER A 276 -3.25 9.56 -17.87
CA SER A 276 -4.32 9.96 -18.78
C SER A 276 -5.68 9.85 -18.08
N GLU A 277 -6.42 10.96 -18.13
CA GLU A 277 -7.81 11.06 -17.69
C GLU A 277 -8.67 9.99 -18.38
N GLY A 278 -9.19 9.07 -17.59
CA GLY A 278 -10.07 8.00 -18.04
C GLY A 278 -10.76 7.35 -16.85
N ILE A 279 -11.77 8.06 -16.31
CA ILE A 279 -12.81 7.58 -15.39
C ILE A 279 -12.27 6.88 -14.12
N GLY A 280 -12.00 7.67 -13.09
CA GLY A 280 -11.47 7.22 -11.78
C GLY A 280 -10.12 7.85 -11.40
N GLY A 281 -9.80 9.03 -11.96
CA GLY A 281 -8.53 9.71 -11.78
C GLY A 281 -8.25 10.11 -10.31
N VAL A 282 -7.09 9.70 -9.83
CA VAL A 282 -6.47 10.11 -8.56
C VAL A 282 -6.46 11.64 -8.49
N ASN A 283 -7.26 12.21 -7.59
CA ASN A 283 -7.31 13.66 -7.40
C ASN A 283 -6.08 14.12 -6.59
N MET A 284 -5.01 14.50 -7.30
CA MET A 284 -3.83 15.16 -6.72
C MET A 284 -4.14 16.55 -6.13
N GLY A 285 -5.38 17.03 -6.23
CA GLY A 285 -5.84 18.31 -5.65
C GLY A 285 -5.74 18.37 -4.13
N LEU A 286 -5.83 17.23 -3.42
CA LEU A 286 -5.64 17.17 -1.97
C LEU A 286 -4.18 17.49 -1.57
N LEU A 287 -3.20 17.15 -2.43
CA LEU A 287 -1.78 17.44 -2.23
C LEU A 287 -1.46 18.93 -2.40
N HIS A 288 -2.17 19.62 -3.30
CA HIS A 288 -2.06 21.07 -3.45
C HIS A 288 -2.78 21.82 -2.32
N ALA A 289 -3.93 21.33 -1.85
CA ALA A 289 -4.67 21.90 -0.73
C ALA A 289 -3.90 21.81 0.60
N TRP A 290 -3.13 20.72 0.81
CA TRP A 290 -2.33 20.55 2.03
C TRP A 290 -1.12 21.49 2.07
N ASN A 291 -0.42 21.67 0.94
CA ASN A 291 0.71 22.61 0.86
C ASN A 291 0.28 24.07 1.01
N ALA A 292 -0.92 24.44 0.53
CA ALA A 292 -1.47 25.78 0.68
C ALA A 292 -1.84 26.13 2.14
N LYS A 293 -2.23 25.14 2.96
CA LYS A 293 -2.59 25.35 4.38
C LYS A 293 -1.39 25.59 5.31
N LYS A 294 -0.18 25.14 4.97
CA LYS A 294 1.04 25.33 5.78
C LYS A 294 1.88 26.55 5.39
N SER A 295 1.61 27.19 4.25
CA SER A 295 2.27 28.45 3.91
C SER A 295 1.48 29.65 4.46
N ASN A 296 1.88 30.18 5.62
CA ASN A 296 1.48 31.51 6.09
C ASN A 296 2.07 32.66 5.24
N LYS A 297 2.29 32.42 3.95
CA LYS A 297 2.75 33.44 3.01
C LYS A 297 1.61 33.70 2.03
N PRO A 298 1.04 34.92 2.01
CA PRO A 298 0.14 35.29 0.94
C PRO A 298 0.90 35.12 -0.40
N PRO A 299 0.23 34.64 -1.45
CA PRO A 299 0.86 34.48 -2.75
C PRO A 299 1.41 35.83 -3.20
N LYS A 300 2.72 35.88 -3.51
CA LYS A 300 3.33 37.03 -4.14
C LYS A 300 2.82 37.09 -5.58
N ILE A 301 1.81 37.93 -5.81
CA ILE A 301 1.42 38.32 -7.15
C ILE A 301 2.49 39.31 -7.64
N TYR A 302 3.39 38.85 -8.50
CA TYR A 302 4.19 39.74 -9.33
C TYR A 302 3.30 40.17 -10.50
N THR A 303 2.62 41.30 -10.35
CA THR A 303 2.12 42.07 -11.48
C THR A 303 3.06 43.26 -11.64
N GLY A 304 3.84 43.23 -12.72
CA GLY A 304 4.33 44.47 -13.29
C GLY A 304 3.11 45.30 -13.70
N VAL A 305 3.20 46.60 -13.48
CA VAL A 305 2.13 47.63 -13.59
C VAL A 305 1.30 47.77 -12.32
N GLY A 306 1.63 48.81 -11.56
CA GLY A 306 0.90 49.21 -10.37
C GLY A 306 -0.46 49.82 -10.71
N SER A 307 -1.53 49.21 -10.23
CA SER A 307 -2.76 49.89 -9.84
C SER A 307 -3.51 49.00 -8.85
N ASN A 308 -3.71 49.49 -7.62
CA ASN A 308 -4.51 48.82 -6.60
C ASN A 308 -6.00 49.10 -6.87
N ASN A 309 -6.68 48.23 -7.63
CA ASN A 309 -8.15 48.22 -7.66
C ASN A 309 -8.65 46.81 -7.33
N PHE A 310 -9.43 46.71 -6.25
CA PHE A 310 -10.15 45.50 -5.86
C PHE A 310 -11.24 45.19 -6.90
N HIS A 311 -11.24 43.97 -7.43
CA HIS A 311 -12.29 43.46 -8.31
C HIS A 311 -13.28 42.62 -7.48
N VAL A 312 -14.54 43.06 -7.40
CA VAL A 312 -15.64 42.31 -6.78
C VAL A 312 -16.36 41.53 -7.88
N PRO A 313 -16.52 40.20 -7.78
CA PRO A 313 -17.22 39.42 -8.81
C PRO A 313 -18.72 39.75 -8.78
N GLY A 314 -19.26 40.26 -9.90
CA GLY A 314 -20.71 40.46 -10.08
C GLY A 314 -21.17 41.76 -10.75
N ALA A 315 -20.27 42.69 -11.10
CA ALA A 315 -20.64 43.90 -11.84
C ALA A 315 -20.20 43.83 -13.32
N PRO A 316 -21.04 44.21 -14.29
CA PRO A 316 -20.64 44.24 -15.70
C PRO A 316 -19.68 45.39 -15.96
N ALA A 317 -18.52 45.10 -16.53
CA ALA A 317 -17.62 46.12 -17.07
C ALA A 317 -18.08 46.48 -18.49
N VAL A 318 -18.54 47.71 -18.69
CA VAL A 318 -18.73 48.31 -20.03
C VAL A 318 -18.02 49.65 -20.08
N ALA A 319 -17.34 49.87 -21.19
CA ALA A 319 -16.25 50.79 -21.42
C ALA A 319 -16.59 52.29 -21.35
N ASN A 320 -15.59 53.08 -20.92
CA ASN A 320 -15.49 54.50 -21.23
C ASN A 320 -15.19 54.66 -22.73
N LEU A 321 -16.13 55.25 -23.47
CA LEU A 321 -15.92 55.87 -24.77
C LEU A 321 -15.71 57.36 -24.53
N ASP A 322 -14.56 57.89 -24.99
CA ASP A 322 -14.27 59.28 -25.35
C ASP A 322 -12.76 59.30 -25.72
N TYR A 323 -12.22 59.91 -26.77
CA TYR A 323 -12.69 60.92 -27.73
C TYR A 323 -11.65 60.99 -28.88
N GLY A 324 -12.05 61.52 -30.04
CA GLY A 324 -11.15 62.07 -31.09
C GLY A 324 -11.80 61.99 -32.47
N SER A 325 -12.53 63.00 -32.98
CA SER A 325 -12.20 64.37 -33.42
C SER A 325 -12.04 64.51 -34.95
N LEU A 326 -12.83 65.43 -35.51
CA LEU A 326 -12.69 66.19 -36.78
C LEU A 326 -12.82 65.37 -38.09
N ILE A 327 -13.69 65.67 -39.05
CA ILE A 327 -14.22 66.94 -39.63
C ILE A 327 -15.72 66.78 -39.93
#